data_AF-A0A354C625-F1
#
_entry.id   AF-A0A354C625-F1
#
_cell.length_a   1.000
_cell.length_b   1.000
_cell.length_c   1.000
_cell.angle_alpha   90.00
_cell.angle_beta   90.00
_cell.angle_gamma   90.00
#
_symmetry.space_group_name_H-M   'P 1'
#
loop_
_entity.id
_entity.type
_entity.pdbx_description
1 polymer ?
#
loop_
_entity_poly.entity_id
_entity_poly.type
_entity_poly.pdbx_seq_one_letter_code
_entity_poly.pdbx_strand_id
1 'polypeptide(L)'
;RAQEAEIRVATGEKTTETSIIEHAPKPIPGDISVAPKRLPKTYSDGRSYVGKMIDDLPHGQGTMIYPDNGKYVGEWKNGERTGQGVFTFPDGSVYAGQWKNNMREGEGMLTMPSGRKYTGEWSHDQYHGHGLDVYPDGKKYEGHFKKGNYDGRGTLILADGTKYVGQFKNGLSNGKGVLTYPNGDRYEGGFKDNKYHGMGTLNLSDGRMYNGRMRNGLPHGQGTMTFPNGTTFAGEFEDGKLIVQKD
;
A
#
# COMPACT_ATOMS: atom_id res chain seq x y z
N ARG A 1 -20.56 -11.73 -12.73
CA ARG A 1 -21.37 -10.56 -12.31
C ARG A 1 -22.19 -11.03 -11.12
N ALA A 2 -21.71 -10.81 -9.90
CA ALA A 2 -22.35 -11.29 -8.68
C ALA A 2 -23.37 -10.24 -8.22
N GLN A 3 -24.55 -10.72 -7.83
CA GLN A 3 -25.76 -9.96 -7.57
C GLN A 3 -25.64 -9.04 -6.34
N GLU A 4 -25.99 -7.77 -6.55
CA GLU A 4 -26.27 -6.76 -5.54
C GLU A 4 -27.63 -7.06 -4.89
N ALA A 5 -27.66 -7.10 -3.55
CA ALA A 5 -28.90 -7.02 -2.78
C ALA A 5 -28.98 -5.60 -2.20
N GLU A 6 -29.77 -4.75 -2.86
CA GLU A 6 -30.03 -3.37 -2.47
C GLU A 6 -31.07 -3.29 -1.35
N ILE A 7 -30.75 -2.63 -0.23
CA ILE A 7 -31.75 -2.00 0.65
C ILE A 7 -31.17 -0.64 1.08
N ARG A 8 -31.85 0.45 0.69
CA ARG A 8 -31.52 1.85 1.02
C ARG A 8 -32.33 2.33 2.22
N VAL A 9 -31.78 3.25 3.04
CA VAL A 9 -32.35 4.56 3.45
C VAL A 9 -31.46 5.25 4.51
N ALA A 10 -31.10 6.51 4.21
CA ALA A 10 -30.79 7.71 5.03
C ALA A 10 -29.93 7.67 6.33
N THR A 11 -28.69 8.18 6.15
CA THR A 11 -27.96 9.24 6.91
C THR A 11 -27.95 9.31 8.44
N GLY A 12 -26.73 9.38 9.02
CA GLY A 12 -26.51 10.01 10.33
C GLY A 12 -25.19 9.68 11.06
N GLU A 13 -24.10 10.33 10.65
CA GLU A 13 -22.83 10.68 11.34
C GLU A 13 -22.13 9.83 12.45
N LYS A 14 -20.79 9.77 12.23
CA LYS A 14 -19.63 9.90 13.16
C LYS A 14 -19.23 8.73 14.06
N THR A 15 -18.06 8.15 13.76
CA THR A 15 -17.16 7.57 14.77
C THR A 15 -15.66 7.74 14.43
N THR A 16 -15.01 8.54 15.29
CA THR A 16 -13.65 8.42 15.87
C THR A 16 -12.45 7.99 15.00
N GLU A 17 -11.58 8.98 14.78
CA GLU A 17 -10.25 8.92 14.19
C GLU A 17 -9.31 7.99 14.98
N THR A 18 -8.72 7.02 14.29
CA THR A 18 -7.49 6.38 14.75
C THR A 18 -6.32 7.13 14.11
N SER A 19 -5.54 7.77 14.98
CA SER A 19 -4.26 8.46 14.74
C SER A 19 -3.49 7.94 13.52
N ILE A 20 -3.38 8.80 12.50
CA ILE A 20 -2.48 8.66 11.36
C ILE A 20 -1.14 9.19 11.86
N ILE A 21 -0.23 8.31 12.26
CA ILE A 21 1.08 8.72 12.75
C ILE A 21 1.89 9.25 11.57
N GLU A 22 2.26 10.53 11.66
CA GLU A 22 3.11 11.27 10.74
C GLU A 22 4.51 10.63 10.62
N HIS A 23 4.66 9.63 9.76
CA HIS A 23 5.98 9.25 9.25
C HIS A 23 6.29 10.08 8.00
N ALA A 24 6.35 11.40 8.17
CA ALA A 24 6.78 12.31 7.11
C ALA A 24 8.24 11.96 6.76
N PRO A 25 8.54 11.56 5.51
CA PRO A 25 9.91 11.29 5.10
C PRO A 25 10.74 12.58 5.16
N LYS A 26 12.02 12.41 5.47
CA LYS A 26 13.00 13.50 5.48
C LYS A 26 12.95 14.26 4.15
N PRO A 27 13.09 15.60 4.17
CA PRO A 27 13.00 16.42 2.98
C PRO A 27 13.96 15.91 1.91
N ILE A 28 13.43 15.81 0.69
CA ILE A 28 14.18 15.61 -0.55
C ILE A 28 15.30 16.65 -0.54
N PRO A 29 16.58 16.27 -0.76
CA PRO A 29 17.62 17.25 -1.08
C PRO A 29 17.14 18.02 -2.30
N GLY A 30 16.68 19.25 -2.04
CA GLY A 30 16.13 20.14 -3.04
C GLY A 30 17.13 20.30 -4.18
N ASP A 31 16.56 20.37 -5.38
CA ASP A 31 17.17 20.73 -6.65
C ASP A 31 18.63 21.19 -6.51
N ILE A 32 19.57 20.24 -6.54
CA ILE A 32 21.00 20.55 -6.52
C ILE A 32 21.37 20.98 -7.95
N SER A 33 20.79 22.10 -8.38
CA SER A 33 21.20 22.91 -9.51
C SER A 33 22.52 23.61 -9.14
N VAL A 34 23.55 22.84 -8.83
CA VAL A 34 24.92 23.35 -8.81
C VAL A 34 25.42 23.16 -10.23
N ALA A 35 25.55 24.27 -10.96
CA ALA A 35 26.17 24.27 -12.27
C ALA A 35 27.51 23.51 -12.18
N PRO A 36 27.72 22.48 -13.01
CA PRO A 36 28.92 21.69 -12.88
C PRO A 36 30.15 22.55 -13.16
N LYS A 37 31.08 22.62 -12.20
CA LYS A 37 32.41 23.24 -12.39
C LYS A 37 33.30 22.47 -13.37
N ARG A 38 32.82 21.37 -13.96
CA ARG A 38 33.58 20.43 -14.78
C ARG A 38 32.85 20.16 -16.09
N LEU A 39 33.60 20.03 -17.18
CA LEU A 39 33.05 19.59 -18.46
C LEU A 39 32.54 18.14 -18.36
N PRO A 40 31.44 17.80 -19.04
CA PRO A 40 30.91 16.44 -19.05
C PRO A 40 31.83 15.47 -19.79
N LYS A 41 32.01 14.27 -19.23
CA LYS A 41 32.53 13.09 -19.96
C LYS A 41 31.37 12.49 -20.74
N THR A 42 31.49 12.44 -22.06
CA THR A 42 30.54 11.73 -22.94
C THR A 42 31.06 10.33 -23.22
N TYR A 43 30.22 9.32 -23.02
CA TYR A 43 30.51 7.93 -23.31
C TYR A 43 30.07 7.59 -24.74
N SER A 44 30.65 6.53 -25.31
CA SER A 44 30.31 6.06 -26.67
C SER A 44 28.85 5.60 -26.81
N ASP A 45 28.20 5.23 -25.70
CA ASP A 45 26.78 4.87 -25.64
C ASP A 45 25.84 6.07 -25.48
N GLY A 46 26.37 7.30 -25.57
CA GLY A 46 25.59 8.53 -25.50
C GLY A 46 25.31 9.03 -24.09
N ARG A 47 25.69 8.29 -23.03
CA ARG A 47 25.62 8.82 -21.66
C ARG A 47 26.56 10.02 -21.50
N SER A 48 26.20 10.94 -20.62
CA SER A 48 27.10 12.01 -20.18
C SER A 48 27.17 12.07 -18.66
N TYR A 49 28.38 12.22 -18.13
CA TYR A 49 28.63 12.28 -16.70
C TYR A 49 29.38 13.53 -16.30
N VAL A 50 28.95 14.15 -15.20
CA VAL A 50 29.69 15.20 -14.53
C VAL A 50 29.86 14.85 -13.06
N GLY A 51 31.11 14.72 -12.61
CA GLY A 51 31.40 14.43 -11.21
C GLY A 51 32.86 14.06 -10.99
N LYS A 52 33.14 13.48 -9.83
CA LYS A 52 34.45 12.87 -9.56
C LYS A 52 34.54 11.52 -10.28
N MET A 53 35.72 11.21 -10.82
CA MET A 53 36.01 9.92 -11.43
C MET A 53 37.29 9.35 -10.82
N ILE A 54 37.35 8.04 -10.70
CA ILE A 54 38.54 7.25 -10.33
C ILE A 54 38.64 6.12 -11.35
N ASP A 55 39.80 5.94 -11.97
CA ASP A 55 40.05 4.91 -12.99
C ASP A 55 38.98 4.91 -14.09
N ASP A 56 38.67 6.10 -14.62
CA ASP A 56 37.64 6.34 -15.63
C ASP A 56 36.19 6.01 -15.25
N LEU A 57 35.94 5.63 -13.99
CA LEU A 57 34.63 5.28 -13.46
C LEU A 57 34.07 6.40 -12.55
N PRO A 58 32.75 6.68 -12.63
CA PRO A 58 32.05 7.54 -11.68
C PRO A 58 32.34 7.18 -10.21
N HIS A 59 32.65 8.19 -9.39
CA HIS A 59 32.97 7.99 -7.98
C HIS A 59 32.67 9.25 -7.14
N GLY A 60 32.12 9.10 -5.94
CA GLY A 60 31.66 10.22 -5.12
C GLY A 60 30.40 10.86 -5.69
N GLN A 61 30.19 12.16 -5.47
CA GLN A 61 29.02 12.86 -5.98
C GLN A 61 29.13 13.12 -7.49
N GLY A 62 28.04 12.90 -8.22
CA GLY A 62 27.97 13.26 -9.63
C GLY A 62 26.59 13.09 -10.26
N THR A 63 26.47 13.67 -11.45
CA THR A 63 25.27 13.66 -12.28
C THR A 63 25.53 12.83 -13.53
N MET A 64 24.65 11.86 -13.81
CA MET A 64 24.61 11.11 -15.05
C MET A 64 23.34 11.48 -15.82
N ILE A 65 23.47 11.79 -17.10
CA ILE A 65 22.36 11.95 -18.05
C ILE A 65 22.45 10.80 -19.05
N TYR A 66 21.33 10.10 -19.25
CA TYR A 66 21.21 8.93 -20.10
C TYR A 66 20.60 9.33 -21.47
N PRO A 67 20.82 8.54 -22.55
CA PRO A 67 20.30 8.84 -23.88
C PRO A 67 18.76 8.94 -23.96
N ASP A 68 18.07 8.28 -23.04
CA ASP A 68 16.61 8.29 -22.90
C ASP A 68 16.09 9.48 -22.06
N ASN A 69 16.95 10.47 -21.78
CA ASN A 69 16.72 11.60 -20.88
C ASN A 69 16.54 11.22 -19.40
N GLY A 70 16.80 9.97 -19.01
CA GLY A 70 16.97 9.62 -17.62
C GLY A 70 18.08 10.47 -16.98
N LYS A 71 17.95 10.80 -15.70
CA LYS A 71 18.94 11.59 -14.97
C LYS A 71 19.13 11.06 -13.56
N TYR A 72 20.37 10.75 -13.20
CA TYR A 72 20.74 10.44 -11.82
C TYR A 72 21.61 11.55 -11.24
N VAL A 73 21.32 11.97 -10.02
CA VAL A 73 22.16 12.86 -9.21
C VAL A 73 22.38 12.19 -7.86
N GLY A 74 23.61 11.88 -7.51
CA GLY A 74 23.89 11.24 -6.22
C GLY A 74 25.27 10.64 -6.12
N GLU A 75 25.41 9.72 -5.17
CA GLU A 75 26.65 9.04 -4.86
C GLU A 75 26.95 7.89 -5.83
N TRP A 76 28.22 7.80 -6.20
CA TRP A 76 28.78 6.78 -7.07
C TRP A 76 29.95 6.08 -6.39
N LYS A 77 30.12 4.79 -6.64
CA LYS A 77 31.31 4.04 -6.28
C LYS A 77 31.63 3.05 -7.41
N ASN A 78 32.81 3.19 -7.99
CA ASN A 78 33.31 2.32 -9.05
C ASN A 78 32.32 2.18 -10.23
N GLY A 79 31.69 3.29 -10.62
CA GLY A 79 30.73 3.33 -11.73
C GLY A 79 29.32 2.88 -11.38
N GLU A 80 29.05 2.49 -10.13
CA GLU A 80 27.72 2.09 -9.67
C GLU A 80 27.10 3.16 -8.77
N ARG A 81 25.78 3.34 -8.90
CA ARG A 81 24.98 4.17 -7.97
C ARG A 81 25.01 3.51 -6.59
N THR A 82 25.31 4.31 -5.58
CA THR A 82 25.36 3.89 -4.18
C THR A 82 24.89 5.04 -3.27
N GLY A 83 24.84 4.84 -1.95
CA GLY A 83 24.54 5.90 -1.00
C GLY A 83 23.19 6.58 -1.26
N GLN A 84 23.13 7.90 -1.12
CA GLN A 84 21.93 8.67 -1.43
C GLN A 84 21.94 9.17 -2.89
N GLY A 85 20.77 9.18 -3.52
CA GLY A 85 20.62 9.77 -4.84
C GLY A 85 19.19 9.91 -5.32
N VAL A 86 19.02 10.77 -6.31
CA VAL A 86 17.75 11.03 -7.01
C VAL A 86 17.88 10.55 -8.44
N PHE A 87 16.92 9.74 -8.89
CA PHE A 87 16.79 9.33 -10.29
C PHE A 87 15.47 9.83 -10.85
N THR A 88 15.53 10.69 -11.87
CA THR A 88 14.41 11.04 -12.73
C THR A 88 14.41 10.07 -13.91
N PHE A 89 13.37 9.27 -14.01
CA PHE A 89 13.21 8.28 -15.07
C PHE A 89 12.66 8.91 -16.36
N PRO A 90 12.89 8.28 -17.52
CA PRO A 90 12.35 8.74 -18.81
C PRO A 90 10.83 8.90 -18.83
N ASP A 91 10.11 8.10 -18.05
CA ASP A 91 8.65 8.18 -17.93
C ASP A 91 8.18 9.37 -17.08
N GLY A 92 9.11 10.13 -16.46
CA GLY A 92 8.84 11.23 -15.56
C GLY A 92 8.69 10.82 -14.09
N SER A 93 8.78 9.53 -13.77
CA SER A 93 8.83 9.11 -12.37
C SER A 93 10.13 9.59 -11.71
N VAL A 94 10.09 9.81 -10.40
CA VAL A 94 11.25 10.29 -9.62
C VAL A 94 11.41 9.40 -8.41
N TYR A 95 12.58 8.78 -8.27
CA TYR A 95 12.99 8.11 -7.04
C TYR A 95 14.01 8.97 -6.31
N ALA A 96 13.80 9.20 -5.01
CA ALA A 96 14.77 9.82 -4.12
C ALA A 96 15.00 8.90 -2.92
N GLY A 97 16.21 8.42 -2.73
CA GLY A 97 16.50 7.51 -1.62
C GLY A 97 17.85 6.83 -1.73
N GLN A 98 17.94 5.71 -1.04
CA GLN A 98 19.15 4.91 -0.92
C GLN A 98 19.36 3.97 -2.12
N TRP A 99 20.63 3.82 -2.50
CA TRP A 99 21.08 2.99 -3.61
C TRP A 99 22.20 2.06 -3.16
N LYS A 100 22.21 0.85 -3.72
CA LYS A 100 23.28 -0.13 -3.54
C LYS A 100 23.46 -0.92 -4.83
N ASN A 101 24.68 -0.93 -5.36
CA ASN A 101 25.04 -1.68 -6.57
C ASN A 101 24.05 -1.44 -7.73
N ASN A 102 23.76 -0.16 -8.02
CA ASN A 102 22.78 0.27 -9.01
C ASN A 102 21.29 -0.04 -8.73
N MET A 103 20.92 -0.65 -7.60
CA MET A 103 19.52 -0.92 -7.23
C MET A 103 19.05 0.01 -6.12
N ARG A 104 17.75 0.29 -6.07
CA ARG A 104 17.10 0.93 -4.91
C ARG A 104 17.12 -0.03 -3.73
N GLU A 105 17.57 0.45 -2.58
CA GLU A 105 17.78 -0.34 -1.36
C GLU A 105 17.54 0.55 -0.13
N GLY A 106 17.07 0.03 1.01
CA GLY A 106 16.84 0.85 2.20
C GLY A 106 15.66 1.82 2.04
N GLU A 107 15.71 2.98 2.67
CA GLU A 107 14.61 3.97 2.62
C GLU A 107 14.62 4.80 1.34
N GLY A 108 13.43 5.04 0.78
CA GLY A 108 13.27 5.97 -0.34
C GLY A 108 11.82 6.28 -0.70
N MET A 109 11.65 7.33 -1.50
CA MET A 109 10.37 7.78 -2.05
C MET A 109 10.36 7.63 -3.58
N LEU A 110 9.33 7.00 -4.13
CA LEU A 110 9.02 7.02 -5.56
C LEU A 110 7.77 7.86 -5.79
N THR A 111 7.85 8.86 -6.66
CA THR A 111 6.71 9.61 -7.19
C THR A 111 6.51 9.25 -8.65
N MET A 112 5.33 8.77 -9.02
CA MET A 112 4.96 8.48 -10.40
C MET A 112 4.31 9.70 -11.06
N PRO A 113 4.37 9.84 -12.41
CA PRO A 113 3.69 10.91 -13.14
C PRO A 113 2.18 10.95 -12.92
N SER A 114 1.58 9.78 -12.64
CA SER A 114 0.17 9.68 -12.28
C SER A 114 -0.19 10.38 -10.97
N GLY A 115 0.79 10.76 -10.15
CA GLY A 115 0.62 11.29 -8.81
C GLY A 115 0.65 10.23 -7.71
N ARG A 116 0.72 8.93 -8.06
CA ARG A 116 0.94 7.86 -7.07
C ARG A 116 2.30 8.04 -6.40
N LYS A 117 2.35 7.87 -5.08
CA LYS A 117 3.58 8.00 -4.28
C LYS A 117 3.77 6.78 -3.39
N TYR A 118 4.98 6.22 -3.41
CA TYR A 118 5.42 5.24 -2.42
C TYR A 118 6.52 5.86 -1.56
N THR A 119 6.45 5.67 -0.25
CA THR A 119 7.51 6.02 0.71
C THR A 119 7.73 4.84 1.63
N GLY A 120 8.97 4.37 1.78
CA GLY A 120 9.30 3.32 2.73
C GLY A 120 10.54 2.55 2.32
N GLU A 121 10.62 1.32 2.81
CA GLU A 121 11.77 0.45 2.59
C GLU A 121 11.77 -0.18 1.18
N TRP A 122 12.98 -0.44 0.69
CA TRP A 122 13.30 -1.00 -0.60
C TRP A 122 14.33 -2.11 -0.42
N SER A 123 14.21 -3.16 -1.22
CA SER A 123 15.29 -4.12 -1.39
C SER A 123 15.31 -4.64 -2.81
N HIS A 124 16.48 -4.62 -3.44
CA HIS A 124 16.67 -5.09 -4.82
C HIS A 124 15.61 -4.52 -5.79
N ASP A 125 15.43 -3.21 -5.79
CA ASP A 125 14.47 -2.47 -6.63
C ASP A 125 12.98 -2.73 -6.37
N GLN A 126 12.63 -3.44 -5.29
CA GLN A 126 11.24 -3.75 -4.93
C GLN A 126 10.84 -3.10 -3.62
N TYR A 127 9.57 -2.70 -3.49
CA TYR A 127 9.01 -2.32 -2.18
C TYR A 127 9.18 -3.48 -1.20
N HIS A 128 9.67 -3.17 -0.01
CA HIS A 128 9.97 -4.13 1.05
C HIS A 128 9.67 -3.49 2.43
N GLY A 129 9.75 -4.27 3.50
CA GLY A 129 9.68 -3.75 4.87
C GLY A 129 8.41 -2.97 5.13
N HIS A 130 8.48 -1.89 5.91
CA HIS A 130 7.35 -0.99 6.13
C HIS A 130 7.30 0.11 5.06
N GLY A 131 6.09 0.49 4.64
CA GLY A 131 5.90 1.58 3.70
C GLY A 131 4.47 2.14 3.63
N LEU A 132 4.34 3.24 2.89
CA LEU A 132 3.12 3.99 2.62
C LEU A 132 2.98 4.17 1.10
N ASP A 133 1.91 3.64 0.53
CA ASP A 133 1.54 3.73 -0.88
C ASP A 133 0.26 4.55 -1.03
N VAL A 134 0.35 5.75 -1.61
CA VAL A 134 -0.74 6.72 -1.75
C VAL A 134 -1.08 6.89 -3.23
N TYR A 135 -2.35 6.74 -3.55
CA TYR A 135 -2.89 6.94 -4.89
C TYR A 135 -3.60 8.30 -4.99
N PRO A 136 -3.66 8.89 -6.20
CA PRO A 136 -4.33 10.19 -6.43
C PRO A 136 -5.83 10.20 -6.10
N ASP A 137 -6.49 9.06 -6.19
CA ASP A 137 -7.91 8.88 -5.88
C ASP A 137 -8.21 8.83 -4.37
N GLY A 138 -7.17 8.96 -3.52
CA GLY A 138 -7.29 8.90 -2.07
C GLY A 138 -7.11 7.49 -1.51
N LYS A 139 -7.03 6.44 -2.34
CA LYS A 139 -6.65 5.10 -1.87
C LYS A 139 -5.26 5.17 -1.25
N LYS A 140 -5.08 4.58 -0.08
CA LYS A 140 -3.79 4.48 0.58
C LYS A 140 -3.60 3.15 1.31
N TYR A 141 -2.39 2.63 1.28
CA TYR A 141 -1.97 1.49 2.08
C TYR A 141 -0.77 1.87 2.94
N GLU A 142 -0.83 1.55 4.22
CA GLU A 142 0.28 1.68 5.16
C GLU A 142 0.50 0.33 5.84
N GLY A 143 1.70 -0.22 5.75
CA GLY A 143 2.01 -1.50 6.36
C GLY A 143 3.19 -2.21 5.74
N HIS A 144 3.23 -3.53 5.88
CA HIS A 144 4.35 -4.33 5.42
C HIS A 144 4.25 -4.72 3.94
N PHE A 145 5.40 -4.68 3.28
CA PHE A 145 5.61 -5.07 1.89
C PHE A 145 6.59 -6.22 1.79
N LYS A 146 6.31 -7.14 0.87
CA LYS A 146 7.25 -8.20 0.49
C LYS A 146 7.21 -8.39 -1.02
N LYS A 147 8.37 -8.20 -1.66
CA LYS A 147 8.54 -8.33 -3.11
C LYS A 147 7.51 -7.50 -3.90
N GLY A 148 7.31 -6.24 -3.50
CA GLY A 148 6.36 -5.34 -4.15
C GLY A 148 4.89 -5.48 -3.75
N ASN A 149 4.52 -6.48 -2.94
CA ASN A 149 3.13 -6.75 -2.56
C ASN A 149 2.86 -6.41 -1.09
N TYR A 150 1.62 -6.02 -0.76
CA TYR A 150 1.17 -5.94 0.63
C TYR A 150 1.24 -7.34 1.27
N ASP A 151 2.00 -7.50 2.35
CA ASP A 151 2.26 -8.79 2.99
C ASP A 151 2.59 -8.57 4.46
N GLY A 152 1.85 -9.23 5.37
CA GLY A 152 1.93 -8.95 6.81
C GLY A 152 0.82 -8.02 7.28
N ARG A 153 1.05 -7.23 8.34
CA ARG A 153 0.01 -6.32 8.87
C ARG A 153 0.02 -4.98 8.16
N GLY A 154 -1.17 -4.43 7.92
CA GLY A 154 -1.33 -3.08 7.38
C GLY A 154 -2.76 -2.54 7.47
N THR A 155 -2.90 -1.29 7.05
CA THR A 155 -4.14 -0.54 6.91
C THR A 155 -4.32 -0.16 5.45
N LEU A 156 -5.42 -0.57 4.83
CA LEU A 156 -5.84 -0.14 3.50
C LEU A 156 -7.07 0.74 3.64
N ILE A 157 -7.02 1.95 3.08
CA ILE A 157 -8.17 2.83 2.91
C ILE A 157 -8.41 2.97 1.41
N LEU A 158 -9.63 2.69 0.97
CA LEU A 158 -10.05 2.84 -0.41
C LEU A 158 -10.59 4.26 -0.66
N ALA A 159 -10.72 4.63 -1.94
CA ALA A 159 -11.20 5.94 -2.36
C ALA A 159 -12.63 6.27 -1.85
N ASP A 160 -13.46 5.25 -1.65
CA ASP A 160 -14.81 5.41 -1.10
C ASP A 160 -14.83 5.62 0.42
N GLY A 161 -13.68 5.49 1.11
CA GLY A 161 -13.56 5.57 2.56
C GLY A 161 -13.60 4.20 3.26
N THR A 162 -13.82 3.10 2.54
CA THR A 162 -13.75 1.75 3.09
C THR A 162 -12.36 1.50 3.67
N LYS A 163 -12.30 1.08 4.94
CA LYS A 163 -11.06 0.87 5.70
C LYS A 163 -10.92 -0.58 6.12
N TYR A 164 -9.83 -1.22 5.71
CA TYR A 164 -9.41 -2.52 6.22
C TYR A 164 -8.17 -2.37 7.10
N VAL A 165 -8.18 -2.96 8.28
CA VAL A 165 -7.01 -3.08 9.17
C VAL A 165 -6.81 -4.56 9.48
N GLY A 166 -5.68 -5.13 9.09
CA GLY A 166 -5.48 -6.56 9.31
C GLY A 166 -4.29 -7.16 8.59
N GLN A 167 -4.36 -8.47 8.39
CA GLN A 167 -3.32 -9.27 7.76
C GLN A 167 -3.52 -9.35 6.24
N PHE A 168 -2.42 -9.26 5.52
CA PHE A 168 -2.30 -9.36 4.07
C PHE A 168 -1.35 -10.49 3.70
N LYS A 169 -1.60 -11.10 2.54
CA LYS A 169 -0.70 -12.03 1.89
C LYS A 169 -0.81 -11.84 0.38
N ASN A 170 0.31 -11.56 -0.28
CA ASN A 170 0.38 -11.31 -1.73
C ASN A 170 -0.65 -10.28 -2.22
N GLY A 171 -0.83 -9.17 -1.50
CA GLY A 171 -1.75 -8.10 -1.89
C GLY A 171 -3.20 -8.30 -1.49
N LEU A 172 -3.57 -9.46 -0.95
CA LEU A 172 -4.95 -9.80 -0.58
C LEU A 172 -5.11 -9.86 0.94
N SER A 173 -6.26 -9.43 1.46
CA SER A 173 -6.57 -9.63 2.89
C SER A 173 -6.72 -11.12 3.18
N ASN A 174 -5.94 -11.58 4.15
CA ASN A 174 -5.73 -12.99 4.46
C ASN A 174 -5.31 -13.10 5.93
N GLY A 175 -6.09 -13.82 6.73
CA GLY A 175 -5.91 -13.91 8.18
C GLY A 175 -6.91 -13.04 8.95
N LYS A 176 -6.54 -12.51 10.12
CA LYS A 176 -7.45 -11.70 10.95
C LYS A 176 -7.45 -10.23 10.52
N GLY A 177 -8.61 -9.59 10.58
CA GLY A 177 -8.74 -8.16 10.32
C GLY A 177 -10.11 -7.58 10.67
N VAL A 178 -10.22 -6.28 10.47
CA VAL A 178 -11.42 -5.46 10.62
C VAL A 178 -11.66 -4.72 9.31
N LEU A 179 -12.83 -4.85 8.72
CA LEU A 179 -13.28 -4.08 7.57
C LEU A 179 -14.43 -3.17 8.01
N THR A 180 -14.26 -1.87 7.82
CA THR A 180 -15.26 -0.84 8.12
C THR A 180 -15.64 -0.14 6.81
N TYR A 181 -16.93 -0.08 6.53
CA TYR A 181 -17.47 0.62 5.37
C TYR A 181 -17.93 2.03 5.76
N PRO A 182 -18.01 2.97 4.79
CA PRO A 182 -18.48 4.33 5.04
C PRO A 182 -19.90 4.43 5.59
N ASN A 183 -20.76 3.45 5.28
CA ASN A 183 -22.13 3.38 5.80
C ASN A 183 -22.20 2.97 7.28
N GLY A 184 -21.08 2.56 7.90
CA GLY A 184 -21.01 2.07 9.27
C GLY A 184 -21.01 0.54 9.40
N ASP A 185 -21.22 -0.20 8.31
CA ASP A 185 -21.08 -1.66 8.34
C ASP A 185 -19.65 -2.02 8.75
N ARG A 186 -19.53 -3.01 9.64
CA ARG A 186 -18.25 -3.43 10.21
C ARG A 186 -18.18 -4.94 10.34
N TYR A 187 -17.20 -5.54 9.67
CA TYR A 187 -16.84 -6.93 9.88
C TYR A 187 -15.53 -7.05 10.65
N GLU A 188 -15.52 -7.90 11.67
CA GLU A 188 -14.32 -8.27 12.42
C GLU A 188 -14.20 -9.79 12.46
N GLY A 189 -13.13 -10.34 11.89
CA GLY A 189 -13.02 -11.78 11.78
C GLY A 189 -11.88 -12.25 10.90
N GLY A 190 -12.04 -13.45 10.36
CA GLY A 190 -11.09 -14.03 9.41
C GLY A 190 -11.37 -13.60 7.97
N PHE A 191 -10.30 -13.55 7.18
CA PHE A 191 -10.29 -13.23 5.77
C PHE A 191 -9.51 -14.30 5.02
N LYS A 192 -9.97 -14.62 3.82
CA LYS A 192 -9.25 -15.43 2.86
C LYS A 192 -9.48 -14.84 1.48
N ASP A 193 -8.41 -14.44 0.81
CA ASP A 193 -8.42 -13.88 -0.55
C ASP A 193 -9.50 -12.80 -0.74
N ASN A 194 -9.44 -11.75 0.11
CA ASN A 194 -10.38 -10.62 0.14
C ASN A 194 -11.81 -10.92 0.62
N LYS A 195 -12.11 -12.14 1.07
CA LYS A 195 -13.46 -12.52 1.50
C LYS A 195 -13.52 -12.86 2.97
N TYR A 196 -14.64 -12.57 3.64
CA TYR A 196 -14.91 -13.06 4.99
C TYR A 196 -14.83 -14.59 5.04
N HIS A 197 -14.13 -15.10 6.06
CA HIS A 197 -13.84 -16.51 6.18
C HIS A 197 -13.57 -16.92 7.63
N GLY A 198 -14.01 -18.12 8.04
CA GLY A 198 -13.86 -18.58 9.41
C GLY A 198 -14.77 -17.81 10.38
N MET A 199 -14.39 -17.73 11.65
CA MET A 199 -15.20 -17.01 12.66
C MET A 199 -15.10 -15.49 12.50
N GLY A 200 -16.24 -14.80 12.59
CA GLY A 200 -16.29 -13.35 12.66
C GLY A 200 -17.63 -12.79 13.12
N THR A 201 -17.63 -11.49 13.36
CA THR A 201 -18.80 -10.68 13.71
C THR A 201 -19.02 -9.64 12.62
N LEU A 202 -20.21 -9.61 12.03
CA LEU A 202 -20.67 -8.59 11.09
C LEU A 202 -21.71 -7.73 11.80
N ASN A 203 -21.40 -6.45 12.02
CA ASN A 203 -22.34 -5.45 12.49
C ASN A 203 -22.78 -4.64 11.29
N LEU A 204 -24.09 -4.53 11.07
CA LEU A 204 -24.68 -3.75 10.00
C LEU A 204 -25.17 -2.41 10.56
N SER A 205 -25.09 -1.37 9.75
CA SER A 205 -25.46 0.00 10.12
C SER A 205 -26.93 0.14 10.49
N ASP A 206 -27.79 -0.81 10.05
CA ASP A 206 -29.20 -0.88 10.42
C ASP A 206 -29.45 -1.55 11.78
N GLY A 207 -28.40 -1.92 12.51
CA GLY A 207 -28.44 -2.51 13.84
C GLY A 207 -28.52 -4.05 13.85
N ARG A 208 -28.60 -4.71 12.68
CA ARG A 208 -28.47 -6.17 12.62
C ARG A 208 -27.03 -6.58 12.92
N MET A 209 -26.85 -7.69 13.62
CA MET A 209 -25.54 -8.26 13.91
C MET A 209 -25.54 -9.76 13.64
N TYR A 210 -24.53 -10.25 12.92
CA TYR A 210 -24.26 -11.66 12.77
C TYR A 210 -22.96 -12.03 13.50
N ASN A 211 -23.00 -13.07 14.34
CA ASN A 211 -21.81 -13.66 14.94
C ASN A 211 -21.77 -15.15 14.59
N GLY A 212 -20.74 -15.59 13.87
CA GLY A 212 -20.65 -16.99 13.49
C GLY A 212 -19.57 -17.29 12.46
N ARG A 213 -19.70 -18.46 11.86
CA ARG A 213 -18.80 -18.92 10.80
C ARG A 213 -19.17 -18.27 9.46
N MET A 214 -18.15 -17.91 8.70
CA MET A 214 -18.24 -17.30 7.37
C MET A 214 -17.50 -18.16 6.36
N ARG A 215 -18.01 -18.21 5.14
CA ARG A 215 -17.34 -18.85 4.00
C ARG A 215 -17.58 -18.01 2.76
N ASN A 216 -16.49 -17.59 2.12
CA ASN A 216 -16.53 -16.83 0.86
C ASN A 216 -17.39 -15.56 0.91
N GLY A 217 -17.38 -14.86 2.05
CA GLY A 217 -18.14 -13.62 2.25
C GLY A 217 -19.53 -13.82 2.86
N LEU A 218 -20.01 -15.06 3.00
CA LEU A 218 -21.38 -15.34 3.43
C LEU A 218 -21.40 -16.09 4.78
N PRO A 219 -22.44 -15.87 5.61
CA PRO A 219 -22.75 -16.75 6.75
C PRO A 219 -22.79 -18.22 6.33
N HIS A 220 -22.10 -19.08 7.08
CA HIS A 220 -22.01 -20.50 6.79
C HIS A 220 -21.66 -21.31 8.04
N GLY A 221 -22.32 -22.43 8.31
CA GLY A 221 -22.19 -23.19 9.55
C GLY A 221 -22.91 -22.51 10.70
N GLN A 222 -22.48 -22.77 11.93
CA GLN A 222 -23.15 -22.23 13.12
C GLN A 222 -22.96 -20.71 13.25
N GLY A 223 -24.05 -20.02 13.61
CA GLY A 223 -24.02 -18.59 13.95
C GLY A 223 -25.31 -18.11 14.60
N THR A 224 -25.29 -16.85 15.01
CA THR A 224 -26.41 -16.15 15.65
C THR A 224 -26.62 -14.82 14.94
N MET A 225 -27.84 -14.58 14.46
CA MET A 225 -28.29 -13.27 13.96
C MET A 225 -29.04 -12.55 15.08
N THR A 226 -28.70 -11.30 15.35
CA THR A 226 -29.38 -10.41 16.30
C THR A 226 -30.00 -9.26 15.53
N PHE A 227 -31.26 -8.96 15.78
CA PHE A 227 -32.00 -7.86 15.16
C PHE A 227 -32.01 -6.63 16.08
N PRO A 228 -32.30 -5.42 15.54
CA PRO A 228 -32.28 -4.18 16.33
C PRO A 228 -33.22 -4.18 17.54
N ASN A 229 -34.30 -4.96 17.49
CA ASN A 229 -35.25 -5.14 18.59
C ASN A 229 -34.75 -6.12 19.68
N GLY A 230 -33.52 -6.63 19.57
CA GLY A 230 -32.93 -7.61 20.48
C GLY A 230 -33.30 -9.07 20.20
N THR A 231 -34.16 -9.36 19.21
CA THR A 231 -34.49 -10.74 18.85
C THR A 231 -33.26 -11.44 18.26
N THR A 232 -32.99 -12.66 18.72
CA THR A 232 -31.86 -13.48 18.25
C THR A 232 -32.33 -14.76 17.58
N PHE A 233 -31.68 -15.15 16.50
CA PHE A 233 -31.87 -16.42 15.80
C PHE A 233 -30.54 -17.16 15.74
N ALA A 234 -30.41 -18.25 16.51
CA ALA A 234 -29.27 -19.14 16.43
C ALA A 234 -29.58 -20.29 15.45
N GLY A 235 -28.58 -20.73 14.71
CA GLY A 235 -28.80 -21.82 13.77
C GLY A 235 -27.62 -22.15 12.89
N GLU A 236 -27.89 -23.00 11.91
CA GLU A 236 -26.95 -23.40 10.87
C GLU A 236 -27.27 -22.67 9.57
N PHE A 237 -26.22 -22.13 8.94
CA PHE A 237 -26.31 -21.34 7.73
C PHE A 237 -25.62 -22.06 6.56
N GLU A 238 -26.18 -21.96 5.37
CA GLU A 238 -25.53 -22.39 4.14
C GLU A 238 -25.64 -21.30 3.08
N ASP A 239 -24.48 -20.83 2.61
CA ASP A 239 -24.33 -19.76 1.62
C ASP A 239 -25.23 -18.55 1.88
N GLY A 240 -25.23 -18.08 3.14
CA GLY A 240 -25.96 -16.91 3.60
C GLY A 240 -27.41 -17.16 4.01
N LYS A 241 -27.93 -18.38 3.87
CA LYS A 241 -29.31 -18.74 4.23
C LYS A 241 -29.34 -19.56 5.50
N LEU A 242 -30.25 -19.24 6.41
CA LEU A 242 -30.54 -20.08 7.57
C LEU A 242 -31.23 -21.37 7.08
N ILE A 243 -30.67 -22.53 7.42
CA ILE A 243 -31.19 -23.84 7.02
C ILE A 243 -31.75 -24.64 8.20
N VAL A 244 -31.24 -24.42 9.41
CA VAL A 244 -31.76 -25.03 10.63
C VAL A 244 -31.79 -23.96 11.72
N GLN A 245 -32.97 -23.68 12.26
CA GLN A 245 -33.12 -22.85 13.45
C GLN A 245 -32.95 -23.73 14.69
N LYS A 246 -32.18 -23.24 15.67
CA LYS A 246 -32.11 -23.83 17.01
C LYS A 246 -33.00 -23.01 17.94
N ASP A 247 -33.85 -23.71 18.69
CA ASP A 247 -34.72 -23.15 19.73
C ASP A 247 -33.90 -22.59 20.91
#